data_AF-A0A1Q7YPH9-F1
#
_entry.id   AF-A0A1Q7YPH9-F1
#
_cell.length_a   1.000
_cell.length_b   1.000
_cell.length_c   1.000
_cell.angle_alpha   90.00
_cell.angle_beta   90.00
_cell.angle_gamma   90.00
#
_symmetry.space_group_name_H-M   'P 1'
#
loop_
_entity.id
_entity.type
_entity.pdbx_description
1 polymer ?
#
loop_
_entity_poly.entity_id
_entity_poly.type
_entity_poly.pdbx_seq_one_letter_code
_entity_poly.pdbx_strand_id
1 'polypeptide(L)'
;MCPRCRAARIFRSSIFTGFPRMHEYCPVCGLKFEREEGYFLGAMYISYGLALFTIVILAVALWASTRWSLHKTMVWALLLFLPMAPTLALFSRVLWIYLDRAIDPE
;
A
#
# COMPACT_ATOMS: atom_id res chain seq x y z
N MET A 1 12.81 -0.28 0.34
CA MET A 1 14.18 0.06 -0.12
C MET A 1 14.22 -0.16 -1.63
N CYS A 2 15.17 0.40 -2.39
CA CYS A 2 15.25 0.09 -3.83
C CYS A 2 15.46 -1.43 -4.03
N PRO A 3 14.67 -2.10 -4.89
CA PRO A 3 14.75 -3.56 -5.04
C PRO A 3 16.09 -4.01 -5.65
N ARG A 4 16.75 -3.15 -6.44
CA ARG A 4 18.02 -3.45 -7.12
C ARG A 4 19.25 -3.28 -6.21
N CYS A 5 19.42 -2.07 -5.65
CA CYS A 5 20.63 -1.74 -4.89
C CYS A 5 20.48 -1.89 -3.37
N ARG A 6 19.24 -2.01 -2.86
CA ARG A 6 18.88 -2.03 -1.41
C ARG A 6 19.41 -0.87 -0.56
N ALA A 7 20.20 0.05 -1.12
CA ALA A 7 20.85 1.15 -0.43
C ALA A 7 19.98 2.42 -0.36
N ALA A 8 19.19 2.70 -1.40
CA ALA A 8 18.36 3.91 -1.46
C ALA A 8 16.95 3.71 -0.91
N ARG A 9 16.39 4.77 -0.31
CA ARG A 9 14.98 4.85 0.07
C ARG A 9 14.15 5.27 -1.15
N ILE A 10 13.04 4.57 -1.36
CA ILE A 10 12.08 4.84 -2.46
C ILE A 10 11.37 6.18 -2.23
N PHE A 11 10.94 6.43 -1.00
CA PHE A 11 10.24 7.65 -0.60
C PHE A 11 11.22 8.72 -0.11
N ARG A 12 10.96 9.97 -0.50
CA ARG A 12 11.73 11.16 -0.13
C ARG A 12 11.39 11.68 1.26
N SER A 13 10.15 11.51 1.72
CA SER A 13 9.73 11.88 3.08
C SER A 13 9.29 10.67 3.90
N SER A 14 9.28 10.84 5.22
CA SER A 14 8.70 9.88 6.15
C SER A 14 7.18 9.83 5.98
N ILE A 15 6.59 8.66 6.23
CA ILE A 15 5.14 8.43 6.29
C ILE A 15 4.46 9.37 7.31
N PHE A 16 5.20 9.84 8.31
CA PHE A 16 4.70 10.69 9.39
C PHE A 16 4.63 12.20 9.06
N THR A 17 5.27 12.68 7.98
CA THR A 17 5.33 14.13 7.66
C THR A 17 4.41 14.57 6.52
N GLY A 18 3.57 13.67 5.97
CA GLY A 18 2.59 13.98 4.93
C GLY A 18 2.49 12.88 3.86
N PHE A 19 1.94 13.21 2.69
CA PHE A 19 1.96 12.31 1.53
C PHE A 19 3.41 12.07 1.08
N PRO A 20 3.95 10.85 1.23
CA PRO A 20 5.34 10.61 0.93
C PRO A 20 5.55 10.65 -0.59
N ARG A 21 6.28 11.68 -1.05
CA ARG A 21 6.68 11.78 -2.45
C ARG A 21 7.69 10.67 -2.77
N MET A 22 7.43 9.94 -3.85
CA MET A 22 8.33 8.93 -4.38
C MET A 22 9.38 9.59 -5.28
N HIS A 23 10.58 9.03 -5.34
CA HIS A 23 11.56 9.42 -6.37
C HIS A 23 11.18 8.81 -7.71
N GLU A 24 11.35 9.54 -8.81
CA GLU A 24 11.21 8.98 -10.17
C GLU A 24 12.35 8.01 -10.50
N TYR A 25 13.57 8.34 -10.04
CA TYR A 25 14.77 7.54 -10.22
C TYR A 25 15.46 7.26 -8.89
N CYS A 26 16.06 6.08 -8.76
CA CYS A 26 16.87 5.73 -7.61
C CYS A 26 18.17 6.56 -7.61
N PRO A 27 18.50 7.29 -6.53
CA PRO A 27 19.67 8.17 -6.48
C PRO A 27 21.02 7.44 -6.51
N VAL A 28 21.04 6.13 -6.23
CA VAL A 28 22.27 5.31 -6.20
C VAL A 28 22.50 4.53 -7.50
N CYS A 29 21.49 3.83 -8.00
CA CYS A 29 21.63 2.95 -9.18
C CYS A 29 20.93 3.47 -10.44
N GLY A 30 20.32 4.66 -10.40
CA GLY A 30 19.62 5.26 -11.55
C GLY A 30 18.35 4.53 -12.01
N LEU A 31 17.87 3.55 -11.25
CA LEU A 31 16.67 2.78 -11.62
C LEU A 31 15.44 3.69 -11.66
N LYS A 32 14.76 3.76 -12.81
CA LYS A 32 13.45 4.41 -12.94
C LYS A 32 12.39 3.58 -12.22
N PHE A 33 11.73 4.14 -11.22
CA PHE A 33 10.68 3.46 -10.45
C PHE A 33 9.35 3.40 -11.20
N GLU A 34 9.03 4.45 -11.97
CA GLU A 34 7.86 4.49 -12.85
C GLU A 34 8.30 4.17 -14.27
N ARG A 35 8.20 2.90 -14.67
CA ARG A 35 8.67 2.43 -15.97
C ARG A 35 7.81 3.00 -17.10
N GLU A 36 6.50 2.92 -16.93
CA GLU A 36 5.47 3.28 -17.91
C GLU A 36 4.47 4.30 -17.34
N GLU A 37 3.81 5.06 -18.22
CA GLU A 37 2.68 5.89 -17.83
C GLU A 37 1.52 5.03 -17.33
N GLY A 38 1.00 5.32 -16.13
CA GLY A 38 -0.05 4.49 -15.52
C GLY A 38 0.45 3.21 -14.84
N TYR A 39 1.77 3.03 -14.64
CA TYR A 39 2.36 1.88 -13.94
C TYR A 39 1.71 1.60 -12.56
N PHE A 40 1.24 2.65 -11.86
CA PHE A 40 0.59 2.51 -10.57
C PHE A 40 -0.86 2.00 -10.61
N LEU A 41 -1.43 1.73 -11.79
CA LEU A 41 -2.75 1.10 -11.91
C LEU A 41 -2.75 -0.31 -11.30
N GLY A 42 -1.69 -1.10 -11.53
CA GLY A 42 -1.54 -2.41 -10.89
C GLY A 42 -1.45 -2.31 -9.36
N ALA A 43 -0.68 -1.35 -8.87
CA ALA A 43 -0.60 -1.04 -7.44
C ALA A 43 -1.96 -0.62 -6.84
N MET A 44 -2.83 0.03 -7.61
CA MET A 44 -4.18 0.41 -7.18
C MET A 44 -5.09 -0.83 -7.04
N TYR A 45 -5.00 -1.79 -7.96
CA TYR A 45 -5.78 -3.03 -7.84
C TYR A 45 -5.35 -3.86 -6.62
N ILE A 46 -4.05 -3.96 -6.36
CA ILE A 46 -3.54 -4.63 -5.16
C ILE A 46 -4.00 -3.92 -3.90
N SER A 47 -3.99 -2.58 -3.85
CA SER A 47 -4.41 -1.84 -2.66
C SER A 47 -5.90 -2.03 -2.39
N TYR A 48 -6.71 -2.08 -3.45
CA TYR A 48 -8.13 -2.36 -3.35
C TYR A 48 -8.41 -3.77 -2.81
N GLY A 49 -7.70 -4.78 -3.32
CA GLY A 49 -7.80 -6.16 -2.82
C GLY A 49 -7.41 -6.27 -1.34
N LEU A 50 -6.29 -5.65 -0.95
CA LEU A 50 -5.84 -5.60 0.45
C LEU A 50 -6.84 -4.83 1.34
N ALA A 51 -7.40 -3.73 0.85
CA ALA A 51 -8.39 -2.93 1.57
C ALA A 51 -9.65 -3.75 1.86
N LEU A 52 -10.21 -4.43 0.85
CA LEU A 52 -11.36 -5.32 1.04
C LEU A 52 -11.05 -6.42 2.06
N PHE A 53 -9.90 -7.09 1.91
CA PHE A 53 -9.50 -8.16 2.82
C PHE A 53 -9.36 -7.68 4.27
N THR A 54 -8.71 -6.54 4.48
CA THR A 54 -8.55 -5.94 5.82
C THR A 54 -9.89 -5.51 6.42
N ILE A 55 -10.78 -4.88 5.65
CA ILE A 55 -12.12 -4.50 6.13
C ILE A 55 -12.93 -5.74 6.54
N VAL A 56 -12.91 -6.81 5.74
CA VAL A 56 -13.63 -8.05 6.05
C VAL A 56 -13.09 -8.68 7.33
N ILE A 57 -11.76 -8.76 7.50
CA ILE A 57 -11.14 -9.29 8.73
C ILE A 57 -11.55 -8.45 9.94
N LEU A 58 -11.47 -7.13 9.84
CA LEU A 58 -11.86 -6.22 10.92
C LEU A 58 -13.34 -6.37 11.28
N ALA A 59 -14.21 -6.46 10.28
CA ALA A 59 -15.64 -6.65 10.49
C ALA A 59 -15.94 -7.99 11.18
N VAL A 60 -15.32 -9.08 10.73
CA VAL A 60 -15.49 -10.42 11.34
C VAL A 60 -14.94 -10.45 12.76
N ALA A 61 -13.77 -9.87 13.01
CA ALA A 61 -13.16 -9.81 14.34
C ALA A 61 -14.02 -8.99 15.33
N LEU A 62 -14.53 -7.83 14.91
CA LEU A 62 -15.42 -7.00 15.72
C LEU A 62 -16.76 -7.68 15.99
N TRP A 63 -17.31 -8.36 14.99
CA TRP A 63 -18.56 -9.09 15.15
C TRP A 63 -18.41 -10.29 16.09
N ALA A 64 -17.32 -11.05 15.97
CA ALA A 64 -17.02 -12.17 16.84
C ALA A 64 -16.80 -11.76 18.30
N SER A 65 -16.11 -10.64 18.54
CA SER A 65 -15.80 -10.16 19.89
C SER A 65 -17.02 -9.54 20.59
N THR A 66 -17.81 -8.73 19.88
CA THR A 66 -18.77 -7.84 20.53
C THR A 66 -20.23 -8.23 20.28
N ARG A 67 -20.50 -9.09 19.27
CA ARG A 67 -21.85 -9.48 18.81
C ARG A 67 -22.81 -8.30 18.63
N TRP A 68 -22.27 -7.13 18.28
CA TRP A 68 -23.06 -5.94 18.02
C TRP A 68 -23.88 -6.11 16.74
N SER A 69 -24.88 -5.25 16.61
CA SER A 69 -25.65 -5.14 15.37
C SER A 69 -24.75 -4.90 14.16
N LEU A 70 -25.09 -5.52 13.03
CA LEU A 70 -24.28 -5.47 11.79
C LEU A 70 -23.98 -4.04 11.33
N HIS A 71 -24.91 -3.11 11.54
CA HIS A 71 -24.70 -1.69 11.20
C HIS A 71 -23.58 -1.06 12.05
N LYS A 72 -23.52 -1.35 13.36
CA LYS A 72 -22.47 -0.80 14.24
C LYS A 72 -21.12 -1.40 13.89
N THR A 73 -21.04 -2.71 13.68
CA THR A 73 -19.77 -3.37 13.33
C THR A 73 -19.21 -2.84 12.01
N MET A 74 -20.06 -2.62 11.01
CA MET A 74 -19.64 -2.09 9.71
C MET A 74 -19.13 -0.64 9.81
N VAL A 75 -19.84 0.23 10.54
CA VAL A 75 -19.40 1.62 10.75
C VAL A 75 -18.05 1.65 11.47
N TRP A 76 -17.88 0.87 12.53
CA TRP A 76 -16.62 0.81 13.28
C TRP A 76 -15.47 0.22 12.46
N ALA A 77 -15.72 -0.82 11.65
CA ALA A 77 -14.71 -1.39 10.77
C ALA A 77 -14.20 -0.36 9.75
N LEU A 78 -15.11 0.42 9.15
CA LEU A 78 -14.74 1.48 8.21
C LEU A 78 -13.97 2.62 8.90
N LEU A 79 -14.41 3.01 10.09
CA LEU A 79 -13.77 4.07 10.89
C LEU A 79 -12.33 3.68 11.28
N LEU A 80 -12.12 2.41 11.64
CA LEU A 80 -10.81 1.87 11.98
C LEU A 80 -9.92 1.70 10.74
N PHE A 81 -10.50 1.42 9.58
CA PHE A 81 -9.78 1.30 8.32
C PHE A 81 -9.30 2.66 7.77
N LEU A 82 -10.06 3.74 7.98
CA LEU A 82 -9.77 5.08 7.45
C LEU A 82 -8.32 5.57 7.66
N PRO A 83 -7.73 5.51 8.89
CA PRO A 83 -6.33 5.88 9.09
C PRO A 83 -5.33 4.89 8.47
N MET A 84 -5.75 3.64 8.23
CA MET A 84 -4.93 2.59 7.62
C MET A 84 -4.93 2.67 6.07
N ALA A 85 -5.95 3.25 5.46
CA ALA A 85 -6.06 3.38 4.02
C ALA A 85 -4.81 4.00 3.32
N PRO A 86 -4.25 5.14 3.77
CA PRO A 86 -3.07 5.72 3.13
C PRO A 86 -1.83 4.83 3.29
N THR A 87 -1.66 4.15 4.42
CA THR A 87 -0.50 3.26 4.62
C THR A 87 -0.58 2.05 3.71
N LEU A 88 -1.76 1.44 3.59
CA LEU A 88 -2.04 0.34 2.66
C LEU A 88 -1.77 0.71 1.20
N ALA A 89 -2.21 1.90 0.77
CA ALA A 89 -1.95 2.37 -0.59
C ALA A 89 -0.44 2.52 -0.87
N LEU A 90 0.33 3.03 0.10
CA LEU A 90 1.78 3.15 -0.02
C LEU A 90 2.48 1.78 -0.04
N PHE A 91 2.07 0.88 0.84
CA PHE A 91 2.58 -0.49 0.86
C PHE A 91 2.30 -1.21 -0.46
N SER A 92 1.11 -1.03 -1.02
CA SER A 92 0.75 -1.62 -2.31
C SER A 92 1.64 -1.12 -3.45
N ARG A 93 1.97 0.17 -3.49
CA ARG A 93 2.91 0.73 -4.47
C ARG A 93 4.30 0.13 -4.36
N VAL A 94 4.79 -0.06 -3.13
CA VAL A 94 6.07 -0.73 -2.91
C VAL A 94 5.99 -2.19 -3.34
N LEU A 95 4.94 -2.90 -2.93
CA LEU A 95 4.74 -4.31 -3.25
C LEU A 95 4.69 -4.52 -4.77
N TRP A 96 3.98 -3.66 -5.50
CA TRP A 96 3.92 -3.71 -6.96
C TRP A 96 5.30 -3.56 -7.59
N ILE A 97 6.10 -2.57 -7.17
CA ILE A 97 7.47 -2.37 -7.68
C ILE A 97 8.34 -3.61 -7.44
N TYR A 98 8.18 -4.28 -6.29
CA TYR A 98 8.92 -5.50 -6.00
C TYR A 98 8.41 -6.70 -6.82
N LEU A 99 7.10 -6.82 -7.02
CA LEU A 99 6.47 -7.88 -7.80
C LEU A 99 6.81 -7.76 -9.29
N ASP A 100 6.66 -6.57 -9.85
CA ASP A 100 7.03 -6.23 -11.23
C ASP A 100 8.51 -6.51 -11.49
N ARG A 101 9.39 -6.15 -10.57
CA ARG A 101 10.83 -6.48 -10.66
C ARG A 101 11.10 -7.99 -10.60
N ALA A 102 10.28 -8.74 -9.85
CA ALA A 102 10.43 -10.18 -9.73
C ALA A 102 9.92 -10.93 -10.96
N ILE A 103 8.94 -10.35 -11.68
CA ILE A 103 8.42 -10.88 -12.94
C ILE A 103 9.37 -10.50 -14.09
N ASP A 104 9.73 -9.22 -14.21
CA ASP A 104 10.57 -8.67 -15.28
C ASP A 104 11.82 -7.94 -14.70
N PRO A 105 12.95 -8.68 -14.56
CA PRO A 105 14.17 -8.16 -13.94
C PRO A 105 15.01 -7.24 -14.86
N GLU A 106 14.85 -7.36 -16.18
CA GLU A 106 15.37 -6.46 -17.23
C GLU A 106 14.87 -5.03 -17.07
#